data_AF-A0A356EW02-F1
#
_entry.id   AF-A0A356EW02-F1
#
_cell.length_a   1.000
_cell.length_b   1.000
_cell.length_c   1.000
_cell.angle_alpha   90.00
_cell.angle_beta   90.00
_cell.angle_gamma   90.00
#
_symmetry.space_group_name_H-M   'P 1'
#
loop_
_entity.id
_entity.type
_entity.pdbx_description
1 polymer ?
#
loop_
_entity_poly.entity_id
_entity_poly.type
_entity_poly.pdbx_seq_one_letter_code
_entity_poly.pdbx_strand_id
1 'polypeptide(L)'
;WLQDTRDWYAVHRGSCNVLMADGSVKTFVDQDKDFFLNPGFPIPSNLTPDQYDAIGYRSDVVEMHPSRCFNGLFLVGSRKPVPLETSF
;
A
#
# COMPACT_ATOMS: atom_id res chain seq x y z
N TRP A 1 4.68 -10.27 11.20
CA TRP A 1 3.97 -9.21 10.45
C TRP A 1 4.99 -8.55 9.53
N LEU A 2 5.14 -9.06 8.29
CA LEU A 2 6.13 -8.65 7.28
C LEU A 2 5.59 -8.90 5.85
N GLN A 3 4.26 -8.95 5.69
CA GLN A 3 3.69 -9.32 4.41
C GLN A 3 3.67 -8.11 3.49
N ASP A 4 4.52 -8.16 2.47
CA ASP A 4 4.57 -7.18 1.40
C ASP A 4 3.38 -7.38 0.46
N THR A 5 2.57 -6.34 0.30
CA THR A 5 1.38 -6.35 -0.57
C THR A 5 1.65 -5.72 -1.93
N ARG A 6 2.91 -5.37 -2.24
CA ARG A 6 3.30 -4.93 -3.58
C ARG A 6 3.10 -6.07 -4.58
N ASP A 7 2.70 -5.69 -5.79
CA ASP A 7 2.41 -6.61 -6.89
C ASP A 7 1.33 -7.63 -6.56
N TRP A 8 0.38 -7.25 -5.68
CA TRP A 8 -0.84 -8.00 -5.48
C TRP A 8 -1.88 -7.52 -6.49
N TYR A 9 -2.52 -8.47 -7.18
CA TYR A 9 -3.42 -8.16 -8.27
C TYR A 9 -4.82 -8.73 -8.08
N ALA A 10 -5.82 -7.97 -8.51
CA ALA A 10 -7.23 -8.32 -8.54
C ALA A 10 -7.64 -9.00 -9.87
N VAL A 11 -6.82 -9.95 -10.34
CA VAL A 11 -6.95 -10.56 -11.69
C VAL A 11 -8.24 -11.33 -11.92
N HIS A 12 -8.91 -11.81 -10.87
CA HIS A 12 -10.14 -12.58 -11.00
C HIS A 12 -11.36 -11.66 -10.83
N ARG A 13 -11.87 -11.15 -11.95
CA ARG A 13 -13.05 -10.27 -12.00
C ARG A 13 -12.92 -9.01 -11.14
N GLY A 14 -11.74 -8.40 -11.11
CA GLY A 14 -11.47 -7.22 -10.28
C GLY A 14 -11.45 -7.53 -8.79
N SER A 15 -11.16 -8.77 -8.40
CA SER A 15 -11.09 -9.17 -6.99
C SER A 15 -9.93 -10.11 -6.69
N CYS A 16 -9.53 -10.12 -5.41
CA CYS A 16 -8.52 -11.00 -4.86
C CYS A 16 -8.97 -11.52 -3.49
N ASN A 17 -8.76 -12.81 -3.24
CA ASN A 17 -9.09 -13.46 -1.98
C ASN A 17 -7.83 -13.70 -1.17
N VAL A 18 -7.80 -13.20 0.06
CA VAL A 18 -6.64 -13.29 0.95
C VAL A 18 -6.99 -14.20 2.13
N LEU A 19 -6.22 -15.26 2.29
CA LEU A 19 -6.28 -16.13 3.47
C LEU A 19 -5.61 -15.44 4.65
N MET A 20 -6.35 -15.30 5.73
CA MET A 20 -5.89 -14.68 6.97
C MET A 20 -5.33 -15.75 7.92
N ALA A 21 -4.53 -15.31 8.89
CA ALA A 21 -3.89 -16.22 9.86
C ALA A 21 -4.90 -16.96 10.76
N ASP A 22 -6.12 -16.43 10.93
CA ASP A 22 -7.22 -17.08 11.66
C ASP A 22 -8.00 -18.10 10.81
N GLY A 23 -7.58 -18.35 9.57
CA GLY A 23 -8.23 -19.25 8.63
C GLY A 23 -9.42 -18.62 7.88
N SER A 24 -9.79 -17.38 8.18
CA SER A 24 -10.82 -16.66 7.42
C SER A 24 -10.28 -16.21 6.05
N VAL A 25 -11.18 -16.04 5.08
CA VAL A 25 -10.85 -15.46 3.77
C VAL A 25 -11.48 -14.07 3.67
N LYS A 26 -10.67 -13.09 3.29
CA LYS A 26 -11.14 -11.72 3.01
C LYS A 26 -11.01 -11.43 1.52
N THR A 27 -12.11 -11.00 0.91
CA THR A 27 -12.12 -10.50 -0.47
C THR A 27 -11.83 -9.00 -0.50
N PHE A 28 -10.92 -8.60 -1.38
CA PHE A 28 -10.59 -7.23 -1.74
C PHE A 28 -10.94 -7.01 -3.22
N VAL A 29 -11.41 -5.81 -3.55
CA VAL A 29 -11.91 -5.44 -4.87
C VAL A 29 -11.15 -4.22 -5.35
N ASP A 30 -10.71 -4.30 -6.59
CA ASP A 30 -10.12 -3.18 -7.33
C ASP A 30 -11.24 -2.19 -7.71
N GLN A 31 -11.10 -0.96 -7.21
CA GLN A 31 -12.10 0.10 -7.31
C GLN A 31 -11.81 1.06 -8.47
N ASP A 32 -10.55 1.28 -8.82
CA ASP A 32 -10.13 2.24 -9.84
C ASP A 32 -9.71 1.58 -11.17
N LYS A 33 -9.77 0.25 -11.22
CA LYS A 33 -9.58 -0.61 -12.41
C LYS A 33 -8.15 -0.63 -12.92
N ASP A 34 -7.18 -0.49 -12.01
CA ASP A 34 -5.76 -0.57 -12.32
C ASP A 34 -5.19 -2.01 -12.21
N PHE A 35 -6.01 -2.96 -11.76
CA PHE A 35 -5.70 -4.36 -11.44
C PHE A 35 -4.85 -4.61 -10.20
N PHE A 36 -4.30 -3.58 -9.55
CA PHE A 36 -3.53 -3.72 -8.32
C PHE A 36 -4.45 -3.70 -7.10
N LEU A 37 -3.88 -4.03 -5.93
CA LEU A 37 -4.50 -3.76 -4.65
C LEU A 37 -3.73 -2.63 -3.95
N ASN A 38 -4.36 -1.47 -3.89
CA ASN A 38 -3.72 -0.25 -3.45
C ASN A 38 -3.78 -0.07 -1.91
N PRO A 39 -2.63 0.24 -1.25
CA PRO A 39 -2.54 0.43 0.19
C PRO A 39 -2.95 1.85 0.64
N GLY A 40 -3.18 2.76 -0.31
CA GLY A 40 -3.51 4.16 -0.03
C GLY A 40 -2.33 5.09 0.18
N PHE A 41 -1.11 4.68 -0.18
CA PHE A 41 0.04 5.59 -0.18
C PHE A 41 0.03 6.45 -1.45
N PRO A 42 0.36 7.74 -1.37
CA PRO A 42 0.36 8.63 -2.52
C PRO A 42 1.43 8.24 -3.54
N ILE A 43 1.04 8.15 -4.82
CA ILE A 43 1.96 7.95 -5.95
C ILE A 43 1.94 9.17 -6.88
N PRO A 44 3.11 9.69 -7.31
CA PRO A 44 3.19 10.73 -8.34
C PRO A 44 2.61 10.27 -9.68
N SER A 45 1.83 11.11 -10.35
CA SER A 45 1.19 10.78 -11.63
C SER A 45 2.10 10.85 -12.86
N ASN A 46 3.38 11.16 -12.68
CA ASN A 46 4.34 11.48 -13.75
C ASN A 46 5.55 10.54 -13.80
N LEU A 47 5.38 9.29 -13.37
CA LEU A 47 6.44 8.28 -13.39
C LEU A 47 6.47 7.51 -14.73
N THR A 48 7.63 6.94 -15.04
CA THR A 48 7.78 5.99 -16.15
C THR A 48 7.17 4.62 -15.79
N PRO A 49 6.84 3.76 -16.76
CA PRO A 49 6.35 2.41 -16.47
C PRO A 49 7.27 1.62 -15.52
N ASP A 50 8.58 1.61 -15.78
CA ASP A 50 9.56 0.93 -14.93
C ASP A 50 9.58 1.46 -13.48
N GLN A 51 9.32 2.77 -13.29
CA GLN A 51 9.24 3.38 -11.97
C GLN A 51 7.97 2.96 -11.23
N TYR A 52 6.83 2.87 -11.92
CA TYR A 52 5.61 2.31 -11.33
C TYR A 52 5.77 0.82 -10.97
N ASP A 53 6.44 0.05 -11.82
CA ASP A 53 6.72 -1.36 -11.58
C ASP A 53 7.61 -1.56 -10.35
N ALA A 54 8.60 -0.70 -10.13
CA ALA A 54 9.43 -0.74 -8.92
C ALA A 54 8.64 -0.44 -7.61
N ILE A 55 7.51 0.28 -7.70
CA ILE A 55 6.65 0.61 -6.56
C ILE A 55 5.68 -0.54 -6.23
N GLY A 56 5.12 -1.21 -7.24
CA GLY A 56 4.25 -2.38 -7.07
C GLY A 56 2.79 -2.10 -6.67
N TYR A 57 2.32 -0.86 -6.84
CA TYR A 57 0.90 -0.45 -6.80
C TYR A 57 0.76 0.81 -7.67
N ARG A 58 -0.45 1.31 -7.94
CA ARG A 58 -0.65 2.36 -8.97
C ARG A 58 -1.42 3.59 -8.48
N SER A 59 -2.08 3.50 -7.33
CA SER A 59 -3.00 4.54 -6.87
C SER A 59 -2.96 4.74 -5.35
N ASP A 60 -3.47 5.90 -4.92
CA ASP A 60 -3.70 6.25 -3.52
C ASP A 60 -5.11 5.89 -3.04
N VAL A 61 -5.93 5.28 -3.90
CA VAL A 61 -7.21 4.71 -3.52
C VAL A 61 -6.99 3.59 -2.50
N VAL A 62 -7.70 3.63 -1.38
CA VAL A 62 -7.58 2.61 -0.32
C VAL A 62 -8.46 1.42 -0.67
N GLU A 63 -7.85 0.31 -1.07
CA GLU A 63 -8.56 -0.94 -1.38
C GLU A 63 -8.32 -1.98 -0.28
N MET A 64 -7.12 -1.98 0.30
CA MET A 64 -6.77 -2.77 1.47
C MET A 64 -6.85 -1.94 2.74
N HIS A 65 -8.07 -1.75 3.25
CA HIS A 65 -8.25 -0.95 4.47
C HIS A 65 -7.50 -1.57 5.68
N PRO A 66 -6.73 -0.77 6.46
CA PRO A 66 -5.89 -1.28 7.55
C PRO A 66 -6.62 -2.08 8.64
N SER A 67 -7.92 -1.82 8.85
CA SER A 67 -8.74 -2.60 9.81
C SER A 67 -9.09 -4.01 9.32
N ARG A 68 -8.98 -4.29 8.01
CA ARG A 68 -9.26 -5.59 7.42
C ARG A 68 -7.98 -6.38 7.19
N CYS A 69 -6.93 -5.71 6.72
CA CYS A 69 -5.58 -6.24 6.57
C CYS A 69 -4.65 -5.05 6.76
N PHE A 70 -4.02 -4.96 7.94
CA PHE A 70 -2.95 -4.00 8.14
C PHE A 70 -1.81 -4.36 7.17
N ASN A 71 -1.15 -3.38 6.55
CA ASN A 71 0.00 -3.53 5.64
C ASN A 71 1.08 -2.46 5.87
N GLY A 72 1.00 -1.74 7.00
CA GLY A 72 1.91 -0.66 7.35
C GLY A 72 3.08 -1.05 8.26
N LEU A 73 3.94 -0.07 8.50
CA LEU A 73 4.98 -0.07 9.52
C LEU A 73 4.63 0.93 10.61
N PHE A 74 4.79 0.54 11.87
CA PHE A 74 4.73 1.50 12.97
C PHE A 74 6.07 2.23 13.05
N LEU A 75 6.06 3.55 12.85
CA LEU A 75 7.24 4.37 13.05
C LEU A 75 7.38 4.65 14.55
N VAL A 76 8.32 3.98 15.21
CA VAL A 76 8.62 4.20 16.63
C VAL A 76 9.84 5.12 16.73
N GLY A 77 9.73 6.21 17.50
CA GLY A 77 10.85 7.13 17.75
C GLY A 77 11.15 8.17 16.65
N SER A 78 10.25 8.33 15.67
CA SER A 78 10.36 9.40 14.68
C SER A 78 10.07 10.76 15.34
N ARG A 79 11.12 11.52 15.62
CA ARG A 79 11.03 12.93 16.03
C ARG A 79 11.15 13.83 14.80
N LYS A 80 10.33 14.88 14.73
CA LYS A 80 10.59 15.98 13.79
C LYS A 80 12.00 16.52 14.10
N PRO A 81 12.93 16.57 13.14
CA PRO A 81 14.23 17.20 13.38
C PRO A 81 14.00 18.64 13.82
N VAL A 82 14.54 19.03 14.96
CA VAL A 82 14.58 20.44 15.36
C VAL A 82 15.59 21.10 14.42
N PRO A 83 15.20 22.16 13.67
CA PRO A 83 16.15 22.90 12.85
C PRO A 83 17.33 23.33 13.72
N LEU A 84 18.55 23.08 13.27
CA LEU A 84 19.73 23.67 13.88
C LEU A 84 19.68 25.16 13.54
N GLU A 85 19.06 25.96 14.42
CA GLU A 85 19.26 27.40 14.45
C GLU A 85 20.77 27.60 14.49
N THR A 86 21.32 28.28 13.49
CA THR A 86 22.74 28.61 13.44
C THR A 86 23.08 29.47 14.65
N SER A 87 23.69 28.86 15.66
CA SER A 87 24.29 29.59 16.78
C SER A 87 25.35 30.54 16.20
N PHE A 88 25.06 31.84 16.26
CA PHE A 88 26.02 32.91 16.01
C PHE A 88 27.02 33.03 17.16
#